data_AF-A0A4Q6IBE5-F1
#
_entry.id   AF-A0A4Q6IBE5-F1
#
_cell.length_a   1.000
_cell.length_b   1.000
_cell.length_c   1.000
_cell.angle_alpha   90.00
_cell.angle_beta   90.00
_cell.angle_gamma   90.00
#
_symmetry.space_group_name_H-M   'P 1'
#
loop_
_entity.id
_entity.type
_entity.pdbx_description
1 polymer ?
#
loop_
_entity_poly.entity_id
_entity_poly.type
_entity_poly.pdbx_seq_one_letter_code
_entity_poly.pdbx_strand_id
1 'polypeptide(L)'
;MPSVIGLLEEKERDASRRVEVLRQEADRILAELREAELSWERFVIAREAVVEVLAAPGGDEQAAASPAGDPEPTPTPTPTPTGGAVAGSVVPVWCDGLVASVLAPDYQRILDVLAGSKEAI
;
A
#
# COMPACT_ATOMS: atom_id res chain seq x y z
N MET A 1 55.93 26.76 29.12
CA MET A 1 56.01 25.33 28.73
C MET A 1 54.72 24.66 29.17
N PRO A 2 53.85 24.22 28.26
CA PRO A 2 52.64 23.50 28.64
C PRO A 2 53.00 22.17 29.33
N SER A 3 52.25 21.80 30.36
CA SER A 3 52.42 20.53 31.08
C SER A 3 51.89 19.36 30.24
N VAL A 4 52.56 18.21 30.28
CA VAL A 4 52.14 16.98 29.59
C VAL A 4 50.71 16.57 29.97
N ILE A 5 50.34 16.78 31.25
CA ILE A 5 48.98 16.49 31.74
C ILE A 5 47.94 17.37 31.04
N GLY A 6 48.23 18.66 30.84
CA GLY A 6 47.30 19.57 30.16
C GLY A 6 47.03 19.16 28.71
N LEU A 7 48.04 18.68 27.99
CA LEU A 7 47.90 18.18 26.62
C LEU A 7 47.03 16.91 26.56
N LEU A 8 47.18 16.01 27.54
CA LEU A 8 46.36 14.79 27.62
C LEU A 8 44.88 15.12 27.89
N GLU A 9 44.61 16.03 28.83
CA GLU A 9 43.24 16.46 29.10
C GLU A 9 42.60 17.16 27.89
N GLU A 10 43.37 17.91 27.10
CA GLU A 10 42.88 18.51 25.86
C GLU A 10 42.51 17.43 24.83
N LYS A 11 43.37 16.42 24.64
CA LYS A 11 43.05 15.27 23.77
C LYS A 11 41.83 14.49 24.26
N GLU A 12 41.69 14.31 25.58
CA GLU A 12 40.52 13.63 26.16
C GLU A 12 39.22 14.42 25.91
N ARG A 13 39.25 15.75 26.08
CA ARG A 13 38.09 16.61 25.77
C ARG A 13 37.76 16.63 24.29
N ASP A 14 38.76 16.64 23.41
CA ASP A 14 38.56 16.50 21.96
C ASP A 14 37.88 15.18 21.61
N ALA A 15 38.39 14.07 22.16
CA ALA A 15 37.83 12.75 21.93
C ALA A 15 36.39 12.66 22.46
N SER A 16 36.14 13.16 23.66
CA SER A 16 34.82 13.17 24.30
C SER A 16 33.81 13.97 23.48
N ARG A 17 34.19 15.17 23.00
CA ARG A 17 33.34 15.97 22.09
C ARG A 17 33.03 15.23 20.80
N ARG A 18 34.02 14.56 20.21
CA ARG A 18 33.81 13.80 18.97
C ARG A 18 32.84 12.62 19.18
N VAL A 19 32.95 11.93 20.31
CA VAL A 19 32.01 10.86 20.68
C VAL A 19 30.59 11.42 20.83
N GLU A 20 30.43 12.56 21.49
CA GLU A 20 29.12 13.16 21.69
C GLU A 20 28.46 13.57 20.36
N VAL A 21 29.22 14.18 19.44
CA VAL A 21 28.73 14.50 18.09
C VAL A 21 28.28 13.23 17.36
N LEU A 22 29.08 12.16 17.39
CA LEU A 22 28.72 10.90 16.75
C LEU A 22 27.48 10.25 17.37
N ARG A 23 27.28 10.38 18.69
CA ARG A 23 26.05 9.90 19.35
C ARG A 23 24.82 10.66 18.88
N GLN A 24 24.92 11.99 18.78
CA GLN A 24 23.82 12.83 18.27
C GLN A 24 23.48 12.49 16.82
N GLU A 25 24.49 12.26 15.97
CA GLU A 25 24.29 11.80 14.60
C GLU A 25 23.64 10.42 14.55
N ALA A 26 24.08 9.48 15.40
CA ALA A 26 23.46 8.16 15.49
C ALA A 26 22.00 8.24 15.94
N ASP A 27 21.68 9.05 16.96
CA ASP A 27 20.31 9.24 17.43
C ASP A 27 19.41 9.84 16.35
N ARG A 28 19.94 10.79 15.57
CA ARG A 28 19.24 11.35 14.41
C ARG A 28 18.94 10.27 13.36
N ILE A 29 19.95 9.50 12.96
CA ILE A 29 19.79 8.43 11.96
C ILE A 29 18.78 7.38 12.47
N LEU A 30 18.83 7.02 13.75
CA LEU A 30 17.87 6.09 14.34
C LEU A 30 16.45 6.66 14.38
N ALA A 31 16.28 7.97 14.51
CA ALA A 31 14.96 8.60 14.42
C ALA A 31 14.42 8.54 12.97
N GLU A 32 15.24 8.90 11.99
CA GLU A 32 14.89 8.81 10.56
C GLU A 32 14.57 7.36 10.14
N LEU A 33 15.34 6.39 10.65
CA LEU A 33 15.10 4.97 10.41
C LEU A 33 13.74 4.53 10.97
N ARG A 34 13.41 4.88 12.21
CA ARG A 34 12.11 4.54 12.82
C ARG A 34 10.94 5.12 12.02
N GLU A 35 11.07 6.32 11.49
CA GLU A 35 10.03 6.93 10.65
C GLU A 35 9.86 6.14 9.34
N ALA A 36 10.96 5.75 8.70
CA ALA A 36 10.94 4.92 7.50
C ALA A 36 10.31 3.54 7.77
N GLU A 37 10.67 2.90 8.88
CA GLU A 37 10.08 1.62 9.30
C GLU A 37 8.57 1.73 9.50
N LEU A 38 8.10 2.76 10.22
CA LEU A 38 6.65 3.01 10.38
C LEU A 38 5.94 3.24 9.04
N SER A 39 6.58 3.93 8.11
CA SER A 39 6.01 4.14 6.76
C SER A 39 5.89 2.81 5.99
N TRP A 40 6.88 1.94 6.12
CA TRP A 40 6.89 0.63 5.49
C TRP A 40 5.86 -0.32 6.12
N GLU A 41 5.72 -0.33 7.44
CA GLU A 41 4.68 -1.09 8.15
C GLU A 41 3.28 -0.71 7.67
N ARG A 42 3.00 0.59 7.51
CA ARG A 42 1.71 1.05 6.94
C ARG A 42 1.49 0.52 5.53
N PHE A 43 2.53 0.44 4.71
CA PHE A 43 2.43 -0.13 3.38
C PHE A 43 2.17 -1.64 3.41
N VAL A 44 2.78 -2.37 4.36
CA VAL A 44 2.50 -3.79 4.58
C VAL A 44 1.03 -3.99 4.94
N ILE A 45 0.51 -3.21 5.89
CA ILE A 45 -0.90 -3.24 6.29
C ILE A 45 -1.81 -2.93 5.10
N ALA A 46 -1.51 -1.88 4.33
CA ALA A 46 -2.30 -1.52 3.15
C ALA A 46 -2.31 -2.63 2.10
N ARG A 47 -1.17 -3.30 1.88
CA ARG A 47 -1.06 -4.43 0.96
C ARG A 47 -1.90 -5.61 1.44
N GLU A 48 -1.86 -5.93 2.73
CA GLU A 48 -2.67 -6.99 3.33
C GLU A 48 -4.16 -6.70 3.17
N ALA A 49 -4.60 -5.47 3.45
CA ALA A 49 -6.00 -5.06 3.24
C ALA A 49 -6.42 -5.18 1.77
N VAL A 50 -5.55 -4.81 0.82
CA VAL A 50 -5.85 -5.01 -0.61
C VAL A 50 -5.97 -6.49 -0.96
N VAL A 51 -5.08 -7.34 -0.44
CA VAL A 51 -5.17 -8.79 -0.66
C VAL A 51 -6.47 -9.35 -0.09
N GLU A 52 -6.90 -8.89 1.09
CA GLU A 52 -8.18 -9.28 1.70
C GLU A 52 -9.38 -8.86 0.83
N VAL A 53 -9.42 -7.61 0.37
CA VAL A 53 -10.49 -7.12 -0.52
C VAL A 53 -10.54 -7.89 -1.83
N LEU A 54 -9.39 -8.28 -2.38
CA LEU A 54 -9.32 -9.09 -3.59
C LEU A 54 -9.68 -10.57 -3.36
N ALA A 55 -9.42 -11.10 -2.16
CA ALA A 55 -9.76 -12.47 -1.78
C ALA A 55 -11.22 -12.61 -1.34
N ALA A 56 -11.85 -11.51 -0.90
CA ALA A 56 -13.27 -11.48 -0.61
C ALA A 56 -14.05 -11.84 -1.89
N PRO A 57 -14.93 -12.86 -1.86
CA PRO A 57 -15.81 -13.13 -2.98
C PRO A 57 -16.64 -11.86 -3.22
N GLY A 58 -16.57 -11.30 -4.43
CA GLY A 58 -17.20 -10.01 -4.72
C GLY A 58 -18.68 -10.00 -4.36
N GLY A 59 -19.04 -9.27 -3.31
CA GLY A 59 -20.43 -9.03 -2.92
C GLY A 59 -20.66 -8.97 -1.40
N ASP A 60 -21.05 -7.78 -0.95
CA ASP A 60 -21.88 -7.53 0.23
C ASP A 60 -21.33 -7.79 1.63
N GLU A 61 -20.56 -6.82 2.17
CA GLU A 61 -20.64 -6.52 3.61
C GLU A 61 -20.10 -5.12 3.99
N GLN A 62 -20.61 -4.06 3.38
CA GLN A 62 -20.46 -2.71 3.93
C GLN A 62 -21.83 -2.05 4.17
N ALA A 63 -22.63 -2.69 5.02
CA ALA A 63 -23.78 -2.05 5.65
C ALA A 63 -23.98 -2.56 7.08
N ALA A 64 -22.97 -2.43 7.94
CA ALA A 64 -23.15 -2.65 9.37
C ALA A 64 -22.27 -1.69 10.18
N ALA A 65 -22.82 -0.51 10.52
CA ALA A 65 -22.98 -0.08 11.91
C ALA A 65 -23.28 1.43 12.03
N SER A 66 -24.56 1.77 12.23
CA SER A 66 -24.94 2.57 13.42
C SER A 66 -26.42 2.38 13.77
N PRO A 67 -26.79 2.41 15.06
CA PRO A 67 -27.96 1.71 15.57
C PRO A 67 -29.16 2.64 15.81
N ALA A 68 -30.37 2.19 15.49
CA ALA A 68 -31.60 2.37 16.28
C ALA A 68 -32.86 2.07 15.44
N GLY A 69 -33.71 1.19 15.97
CA GLY A 69 -35.16 1.19 15.72
C GLY A 69 -35.71 0.17 14.70
N ASP A 70 -36.25 -0.94 15.23
CA ASP A 70 -37.47 -1.70 14.92
C ASP A 70 -38.07 -1.83 13.47
N PRO A 71 -38.90 -2.87 13.21
CA PRO A 71 -38.76 -3.75 12.05
C PRO A 71 -39.73 -3.50 10.87
N GLU A 72 -39.31 -4.04 9.71
CA GLU A 72 -40.06 -4.37 8.48
C GLU A 72 -40.58 -3.22 7.60
N PRO A 73 -40.33 -3.29 6.27
CA PRO A 73 -41.24 -4.08 5.43
C PRO A 73 -40.57 -4.88 4.28
N THR A 74 -41.02 -6.14 4.12
CA THR A 74 -41.15 -6.93 2.86
C THR A 74 -40.11 -6.71 1.73
N PRO A 75 -39.20 -7.67 1.46
CA PRO A 75 -38.43 -7.65 0.23
C PRO A 75 -39.26 -8.19 -0.94
N THR A 76 -39.61 -7.28 -1.85
CA THR A 76 -39.98 -7.63 -3.24
C THR A 76 -38.77 -8.34 -3.87
N PRO A 77 -38.91 -9.51 -4.52
CA PRO A 77 -37.78 -10.17 -5.18
C PRO A 77 -37.35 -9.32 -6.38
N THR A 78 -36.32 -8.50 -6.16
CA THR A 78 -35.62 -7.75 -7.20
C THR A 78 -34.73 -8.74 -7.96
N PRO A 79 -34.73 -8.72 -9.31
CA PRO A 79 -34.08 -9.74 -10.11
C PRO A 79 -32.59 -9.86 -9.78
N THR A 80 -32.18 -11.11 -9.59
CA THR A 80 -30.81 -11.58 -9.40
C THR A 80 -29.86 -10.93 -10.42
N PRO A 81 -28.80 -10.21 -9.99
CA PRO A 81 -27.75 -9.82 -10.92
C PRO A 81 -26.92 -11.07 -11.26
N THR A 82 -27.33 -11.78 -12.31
CA THR A 82 -26.51 -12.80 -12.97
C THR A 82 -25.27 -12.13 -13.54
N GLY A 83 -24.12 -12.23 -12.86
CA GLY A 83 -22.75 -12.12 -13.39
C GLY A 83 -22.54 -11.13 -14.55
N GLY A 84 -23.22 -9.99 -14.52
CA GLY A 84 -23.41 -9.10 -15.65
C GLY A 84 -22.52 -7.89 -15.50
N ALA A 85 -22.08 -7.32 -16.61
CA ALA A 85 -21.36 -6.07 -16.61
C ALA A 85 -22.29 -5.02 -15.98
N VAL A 86 -21.82 -4.35 -14.94
CA VAL A 86 -22.59 -3.30 -14.25
C VAL A 86 -23.05 -2.27 -15.28
N ALA A 87 -24.27 -1.76 -15.15
CA ALA A 87 -24.81 -0.76 -16.07
C ALA A 87 -23.85 0.44 -16.17
N GLY A 88 -23.31 0.69 -17.38
CA GLY A 88 -22.29 1.71 -17.64
C GLY A 88 -20.85 1.19 -17.70
N SER A 89 -20.62 -0.11 -17.49
CA SER A 89 -19.31 -0.73 -17.67
C SER A 89 -18.91 -0.72 -19.15
N VAL A 90 -17.74 -0.13 -19.43
CA VAL A 90 -17.07 -0.18 -20.73
C VAL A 90 -16.36 -1.52 -20.94
N VAL A 91 -16.20 -2.31 -19.87
CA VAL A 91 -15.58 -3.63 -19.89
C VAL A 91 -16.66 -4.70 -20.02
N PRO A 92 -16.60 -5.57 -21.04
CA PRO A 92 -17.54 -6.67 -21.22
C PRO A 92 -17.36 -7.72 -20.12
N VAL A 93 -18.43 -8.47 -19.85
CA VAL A 93 -18.36 -9.65 -18.97
C VAL A 93 -17.36 -10.65 -19.54
N TRP A 94 -16.54 -11.22 -18.66
CA TRP A 94 -15.61 -12.26 -19.06
C TRP A 94 -16.37 -13.52 -19.50
N CYS A 95 -16.03 -14.03 -20.67
CA CYS A 95 -16.51 -15.30 -21.20
C CYS A 95 -15.39 -16.05 -21.94
N ASP A 96 -15.52 -17.37 -22.03
CA ASP A 96 -14.59 -18.19 -22.81
C ASP A 96 -14.58 -17.75 -24.27
N GLY A 97 -13.38 -17.52 -24.82
CA GLY A 97 -13.19 -17.06 -26.20
C GLY A 97 -13.28 -15.54 -26.39
N LEU A 98 -13.37 -14.75 -25.33
CA LEU A 98 -13.32 -13.29 -25.42
C LEU A 98 -11.97 -12.81 -25.98
N VAL A 99 -12.01 -12.08 -27.10
CA VAL A 99 -10.82 -11.54 -27.78
C VAL A 99 -10.61 -10.06 -27.42
N ALA A 100 -9.34 -9.63 -27.38
CA ALA A 100 -8.95 -8.27 -26.97
C ALA A 100 -9.64 -7.15 -27.76
N SER A 101 -10.02 -7.41 -29.02
CA SER A 101 -10.71 -6.44 -29.88
C SER A 101 -12.11 -6.03 -29.39
N VAL A 102 -12.71 -6.77 -28.44
CA VAL A 102 -14.00 -6.42 -27.82
C VAL A 102 -13.85 -5.37 -26.71
N LEU A 103 -12.63 -5.17 -26.20
CA LEU A 103 -12.34 -4.14 -25.19
C LEU A 103 -12.29 -2.74 -25.82
N ALA A 104 -12.50 -1.70 -25.01
CA ALA A 104 -12.29 -0.33 -25.48
C ALA A 104 -10.80 -0.08 -25.85
N PRO A 105 -10.51 0.87 -26.76
CA PRO A 105 -9.18 1.07 -27.33
C PRO A 105 -8.06 1.30 -26.29
N ASP A 106 -8.38 1.96 -25.18
CA ASP A 106 -7.40 2.21 -24.12
C ASP A 106 -6.99 0.93 -23.38
N TYR A 107 -7.92 -0.01 -23.20
CA TYR A 107 -7.63 -1.33 -22.63
C TYR A 107 -6.87 -2.22 -23.61
N GLN A 108 -7.16 -2.12 -24.91
CA GLN A 108 -6.37 -2.80 -25.95
C GLN A 108 -4.91 -2.33 -25.90
N ARG A 109 -4.68 -1.01 -25.80
CA ARG A 109 -3.33 -0.43 -25.70
C ARG A 109 -2.56 -0.93 -24.47
N ILE A 110 -3.24 -1.12 -23.33
CA ILE A 110 -2.62 -1.70 -22.13
C ILE A 110 -2.23 -3.16 -22.36
N LEU A 111 -3.11 -3.95 -22.98
CA LEU A 111 -2.81 -5.35 -23.31
C LEU A 111 -1.64 -5.48 -24.29
N ASP A 112 -1.55 -4.60 -25.28
CA ASP A 112 -0.43 -4.59 -26.24
C ASP A 112 0.91 -4.32 -25.55
N VAL A 113 0.95 -3.38 -24.60
CA VAL A 113 2.15 -3.09 -23.80
C VAL A 113 2.56 -4.30 -22.96
N LEU A 114 1.59 -5.00 -22.35
CA LEU A 114 1.85 -6.20 -21.54
C LEU A 114 2.25 -7.42 -22.39
N ALA A 115 1.71 -7.54 -23.60
CA ALA A 115 2.10 -8.58 -24.54
C ALA A 115 3.53 -8.33 -25.05
N GLY A 116 3.84 -7.08 -25.42
CA GLY A 116 5.18 -6.69 -25.86
C GLY A 116 6.26 -6.82 -24.77
N SER A 117 5.91 -6.66 -23.49
CA SER A 117 6.85 -6.89 -22.38
C SER A 117 7.10 -8.37 -22.09
N LYS A 118 6.11 -9.24 -22.37
CA LYS A 118 6.24 -10.70 -22.22
C LYS A 118 7.10 -11.33 -23.32
N GLU A 119 7.14 -10.75 -24.52
CA GLU A 119 8.00 -11.24 -25.62
C GLU A 119 9.46 -10.76 -25.54
N ALA A 120 9.75 -9.80 -24.65
CA ALA A 120 11.09 -9.25 -24.46
C ALA A 120 11.93 -9.94 -23.36
N ILE A 121 11.40 -11.02 -22.75
CA ILE A 121 12.03 -11.83 -21.69
C ILE A 121 12.24 -13.26 -22.20
#